data_AF-A0A2M8T520-F1
#
_entry.id   AF-A0A2M8T520-F1
#
_cell.length_a   1.000
_cell.length_b   1.000
_cell.length_c   1.000
_cell.angle_alpha   90.00
_cell.angle_beta   90.00
_cell.angle_gamma   90.00
#
_symmetry.space_group_name_H-M   'P 1'
#
loop_
_entity.id
_entity.type
_entity.pdbx_description
1 polymer ?
#
loop_
_entity_poly.entity_id
_entity_poly.type
_entity_poly.pdbx_seq_one_letter_code
_entity_poly.pdbx_strand_id
1 'polypeptide(L)'
;MINDPRKLNKAILERNGGAAPPTKAKPHRPNRAKHFQYITAFILCAMLSVFTTVTAQATDVYRNFAELQANEPETDYNIFATDRNTPVLILAPHGGSIEGGTSELARELSNDYSTYLFESLKTPNGFDLHITSTHFDEPTALGLVTRHQRVISLHGYSDSAEHIIVGGTDPIRGKVLVDRLNAAGFSAELVGEGHRFAGASAANIANKCVTGESLQLELSTGLRKSMFGTFSLAGRAGTETATFYKFTGLLSAFINESYNVGGNE
;
A
#
# COMPACT_ATOMS: atom_id res chain seq x y z
N MET A 1 -48.89 -18.18 41.62
CA MET A 1 -48.79 -18.60 43.04
C MET A 1 -47.77 -19.74 43.10
N ILE A 2 -46.63 -19.69 43.77
CA ILE A 2 -46.12 -18.84 44.84
C ILE A 2 -44.69 -18.41 44.45
N ASN A 3 -44.46 -17.10 44.44
CA ASN A 3 -43.16 -16.48 44.64
C ASN A 3 -42.80 -16.66 46.12
N ASP A 4 -41.83 -17.50 46.45
CA ASP A 4 -41.13 -17.41 47.73
C ASP A 4 -39.62 -17.64 47.54
N PRO A 5 -38.81 -16.57 47.46
CA PRO A 5 -37.35 -16.66 47.30
C PRO A 5 -36.65 -17.38 48.47
N ARG A 6 -37.36 -17.68 49.58
CA ARG A 6 -36.81 -18.46 50.70
C ARG A 6 -36.68 -19.95 50.38
N LYS A 7 -37.45 -20.50 49.42
CA LYS A 7 -37.34 -21.93 49.04
C LYS A 7 -36.21 -22.20 48.05
N LEU A 8 -35.83 -21.22 47.22
CA LEU A 8 -34.70 -21.36 46.30
C LEU A 8 -33.35 -21.27 47.03
N ASN A 9 -33.26 -20.41 48.06
CA ASN A 9 -32.03 -20.24 48.84
C ASN A 9 -31.69 -21.47 49.71
N LYS A 10 -32.67 -22.30 50.07
CA LYS A 10 -32.42 -23.55 50.82
C LYS A 10 -31.78 -24.64 49.94
N ALA A 11 -32.12 -24.68 48.65
CA ALA A 11 -31.55 -25.64 47.69
C ALA A 11 -30.11 -25.31 47.27
N ILE A 12 -29.67 -24.06 47.40
CA ILE A 12 -28.29 -23.62 47.10
C ILE A 12 -27.38 -23.81 48.32
N LEU A 13 -27.90 -23.70 49.55
CA LEU A 13 -27.12 -23.84 50.78
C LEU A 13 -26.76 -25.30 51.13
N GLU A 14 -27.55 -26.28 50.68
CA GLU A 14 -27.32 -27.71 50.97
C GLU A 14 -26.32 -28.38 50.00
N ARG A 15 -25.86 -27.67 48.95
CA ARG A 15 -24.96 -28.22 47.92
C ARG A 15 -23.48 -27.90 48.13
N ASN A 16 -23.15 -26.97 49.02
CA ASN A 16 -21.77 -26.59 49.35
C ASN A 16 -21.46 -26.98 50.79
N GLY A 17 -21.25 -28.29 50.97
CA GLY A 17 -20.77 -28.88 52.22
C GLY A 17 -19.48 -28.22 52.71
N GLY A 18 -19.34 -28.23 54.04
CA GLY A 18 -18.35 -27.48 54.80
C GLY A 18 -16.92 -27.61 54.28
N ALA A 19 -16.32 -26.46 54.01
CA ALA A 19 -14.89 -26.24 54.12
C ALA A 19 -14.68 -25.06 55.07
N ALA A 20 -13.90 -25.29 56.12
CA ALA A 20 -13.59 -24.31 57.15
C ALA A 20 -12.90 -23.07 56.55
N PRO A 21 -13.19 -21.85 57.06
CA PRO A 21 -12.55 -20.65 56.57
C PRO A 21 -11.05 -20.63 56.96
N PRO A 22 -10.14 -20.25 56.06
CA PRO A 22 -8.74 -20.09 56.41
C PRO A 22 -8.55 -18.96 57.43
N THR A 23 -7.68 -19.22 58.41
CA THR A 23 -7.35 -18.34 59.54
C THR A 23 -6.73 -17.03 59.07
N LYS A 24 -7.20 -15.92 59.66
CA LYS A 24 -6.71 -14.56 59.39
C LYS A 24 -5.23 -14.44 59.78
N ALA A 25 -4.34 -14.37 58.79
CA ALA A 25 -2.94 -14.03 59.01
C ALA A 25 -2.83 -12.58 59.52
N LYS A 26 -2.05 -12.38 60.59
CA LYS A 26 -1.77 -11.06 61.17
C LYS A 26 -0.96 -10.20 60.18
N PRO A 27 -1.25 -8.90 60.05
CA PRO A 27 -0.52 -8.02 59.14
C PRO A 27 0.90 -7.79 59.65
N HIS A 28 1.90 -8.16 58.83
CA HIS A 28 3.30 -7.90 59.08
C HIS A 28 3.58 -6.40 58.91
N ARG A 29 3.95 -5.71 59.99
CA ARG A 29 4.42 -4.31 59.94
C ARG A 29 5.81 -4.29 59.29
N PRO A 30 6.00 -3.64 58.13
CA PRO A 30 7.31 -3.56 57.51
C PRO A 30 8.24 -2.66 58.34
N ASN A 31 9.47 -3.15 58.53
CA ASN A 31 10.50 -2.50 59.31
C ASN A 31 10.96 -1.19 58.61
N ARG A 32 10.88 -0.06 59.33
CA ARG A 32 10.97 1.33 58.81
C ARG A 32 12.39 1.77 58.37
N ALA A 33 13.33 0.83 58.24
CA ALA A 33 14.75 1.09 57.97
C ALA A 33 15.26 0.50 56.64
N LYS A 34 14.36 0.30 55.66
CA LYS A 34 14.73 0.03 54.24
C LYS A 34 14.04 1.00 53.28
N HIS A 35 13.66 2.18 53.81
CA HIS A 35 12.92 3.25 53.14
C HIS A 35 13.82 4.20 52.34
N PHE A 36 15.06 3.82 52.04
CA PHE A 36 16.02 4.72 51.37
C PHE A 36 16.96 3.95 50.44
N GLN A 37 16.44 3.08 49.58
CA GLN A 37 17.23 2.46 48.51
C GLN A 37 16.44 2.03 47.26
N TYR A 38 15.14 2.35 47.18
CA TYR A 38 14.29 1.99 46.04
C TYR A 38 13.55 3.19 45.40
N ILE A 39 13.96 4.43 45.70
CA ILE A 39 13.40 5.64 45.07
C ILE A 39 14.19 6.06 43.80
N THR A 40 15.30 5.41 43.49
CA THR A 40 16.09 5.65 42.26
C THR A 40 15.89 4.61 41.16
N ALA A 41 14.88 3.73 41.24
CA ALA A 41 14.63 2.67 40.25
C ALA A 41 13.21 2.68 39.66
N PHE A 42 12.50 3.82 39.68
CA PHE A 42 11.15 3.94 39.11
C PHE A 42 10.98 5.08 38.08
N ILE A 43 12.08 5.69 37.62
CA ILE A 43 12.09 6.67 36.52
C ILE A 43 12.86 6.14 35.28
N LEU A 44 13.34 4.89 35.32
CA LEU A 44 14.08 4.27 34.20
C LEU A 44 13.48 2.93 33.75
N CYS A 45 12.15 2.84 33.74
CA CYS A 45 11.42 1.74 33.08
C CYS A 45 10.14 2.23 32.38
N ALA A 46 10.10 3.51 32.01
CA ALA A 46 9.12 4.08 31.08
C ALA A 46 9.76 4.37 29.71
N MET A 47 10.85 3.65 29.39
CA MET A 47 11.61 3.77 28.15
C MET A 47 11.73 2.38 27.52
N LEU A 48 10.60 1.77 27.12
CA LEU A 48 10.59 0.71 26.10
C LEU A 48 9.16 0.44 25.64
N SER A 49 8.57 1.39 24.92
CA SER A 49 7.41 1.12 24.05
C SER A 49 7.44 2.02 22.83
N VAL A 50 8.64 2.27 22.29
CA VAL A 50 8.72 2.62 20.88
C VAL A 50 8.54 1.29 20.15
N PHE A 51 7.29 0.96 19.82
CA PHE A 51 7.03 0.00 18.77
C PHE A 51 7.54 0.63 17.48
N THR A 52 8.84 0.48 17.21
CA THR A 52 9.33 0.58 15.85
C THR A 52 8.73 -0.61 15.12
N THR A 53 7.61 -0.40 14.44
CA THR A 53 7.18 -1.31 13.38
C THR A 53 8.24 -1.21 12.30
N VAL A 54 9.30 -2.01 12.44
CA VAL A 54 10.12 -2.39 11.29
C VAL A 54 9.17 -3.19 10.41
N THR A 55 8.52 -2.51 9.48
CA THR A 55 7.84 -3.19 8.39
C THR A 55 8.95 -3.86 7.59
N ALA A 56 9.04 -5.18 7.71
CA ALA A 56 9.88 -5.96 6.83
C ALA A 56 9.36 -5.70 5.41
N GLN A 57 10.12 -4.98 4.58
CA GLN A 57 9.92 -5.09 3.14
C GLN A 57 10.22 -6.54 2.80
N ALA A 58 9.21 -7.25 2.29
CA ALA A 58 9.43 -8.56 1.70
C ALA A 58 10.46 -8.37 0.59
N THR A 59 11.52 -9.16 0.63
CA THR A 59 12.53 -9.19 -0.43
C THR A 59 11.93 -9.88 -1.64
N ASP A 60 12.22 -9.36 -2.83
CA ASP A 60 11.75 -9.95 -4.09
C ASP A 60 12.24 -11.40 -4.20
N VAL A 61 11.37 -12.29 -4.69
CA VAL A 61 11.72 -13.70 -4.96
C VAL A 61 12.69 -13.78 -6.14
N TYR A 62 12.48 -12.92 -7.14
CA TYR A 62 13.23 -12.90 -8.39
C TYR A 62 14.06 -11.62 -8.51
N ARG A 63 15.29 -11.75 -9.01
CA ARG A 63 16.22 -10.63 -9.19
C ARG A 63 15.96 -9.81 -10.44
N ASN A 64 15.24 -10.37 -11.42
CA ASN A 64 14.90 -9.76 -12.70
C ASN A 64 13.80 -10.57 -13.41
N PHE A 65 13.30 -10.06 -14.54
CA PHE A 65 12.22 -10.69 -15.30
C PHE A 65 12.65 -12.03 -15.92
N ALA A 66 13.89 -12.15 -16.38
CA ALA A 66 14.38 -13.41 -16.96
C ALA A 66 14.37 -14.57 -15.93
N GLU A 67 14.70 -14.27 -14.66
CA GLU A 67 14.62 -15.25 -13.57
C GLU A 67 13.17 -15.59 -13.23
N LEU A 68 12.26 -14.61 -13.18
CA LEU A 68 10.83 -14.85 -13.01
C LEU A 68 10.29 -15.74 -14.14
N GLN A 69 10.54 -15.38 -15.39
CA GLN A 69 10.08 -16.12 -16.57
C GLN A 69 10.59 -17.56 -16.61
N ALA A 70 11.80 -17.82 -16.10
CA ALA A 70 12.37 -19.17 -16.04
C ALA A 70 11.74 -20.06 -14.95
N ASN A 71 11.08 -19.47 -13.94
CA ASN A 71 10.58 -20.17 -12.76
C ASN A 71 9.04 -20.16 -12.62
N GLU A 72 8.35 -19.28 -13.35
CA GLU A 72 6.89 -19.13 -13.28
C GLU A 72 6.23 -19.57 -14.60
N PRO A 73 5.11 -20.32 -14.54
CA PRO A 73 4.32 -20.62 -15.73
C PRO A 73 3.83 -19.33 -16.40
N GLU A 74 3.79 -19.30 -17.74
CA GLU A 74 3.20 -18.17 -18.50
C GLU A 74 1.71 -17.95 -18.18
N THR A 75 1.02 -18.94 -17.59
CA THR A 75 -0.36 -18.81 -17.12
C THR A 75 -0.51 -18.01 -15.82
N ASP A 76 0.59 -17.80 -15.08
CA ASP A 76 0.58 -17.17 -13.76
C ASP A 76 0.76 -15.65 -13.83
N TYR A 77 1.10 -15.12 -15.01
CA TYR A 77 1.19 -13.69 -15.24
C TYR A 77 0.65 -13.29 -16.61
N ASN A 78 0.34 -12.01 -16.77
CA ASN A 78 -0.05 -11.44 -18.05
C ASN A 78 0.73 -10.15 -18.31
N ILE A 79 1.09 -9.93 -19.58
CA ILE A 79 1.68 -8.69 -20.05
C ILE A 79 0.69 -8.02 -21.01
N PHE A 80 0.30 -6.80 -20.68
CA PHE A 80 -0.52 -5.95 -21.53
C PHE A 80 0.27 -4.71 -21.93
N ALA A 81 0.25 -4.41 -23.23
CA ALA A 81 0.95 -3.27 -23.80
C ALA A 81 0.09 -2.64 -24.91
N THR A 82 -0.01 -1.32 -24.90
CA THR A 82 -0.58 -0.54 -26.00
C THR A 82 0.27 0.69 -26.25
N ASP A 83 0.59 0.95 -27.50
CA ASP A 83 1.34 2.12 -27.94
C ASP A 83 0.40 3.01 -28.75
N ARG A 84 0.02 4.15 -28.16
CA ARG A 84 -0.88 5.14 -28.74
C ARG A 84 -0.14 6.36 -29.29
N ASN A 85 1.20 6.29 -29.36
CA ASN A 85 2.05 7.41 -29.75
C ASN A 85 1.78 8.68 -28.90
N THR A 86 1.53 8.49 -27.60
CA THR A 86 1.33 9.57 -26.63
C THR A 86 2.67 9.95 -25.99
N PRO A 87 2.90 11.22 -25.63
CA PRO A 87 4.17 11.62 -25.00
C PRO A 87 4.39 10.97 -23.63
N VAL A 88 3.30 10.65 -22.93
CA VAL A 88 3.32 9.97 -21.62
C VAL A 88 2.99 8.49 -21.79
N LEU A 89 3.78 7.65 -21.12
CA LEU A 89 3.48 6.23 -20.88
C LEU A 89 2.92 6.05 -19.48
N ILE A 90 1.79 5.36 -19.37
CA ILE A 90 1.30 4.81 -18.09
C ILE A 90 2.00 3.48 -17.85
N LEU A 91 2.73 3.36 -16.76
CA LEU A 91 3.48 2.17 -16.39
C LEU A 91 2.87 1.55 -15.13
N ALA A 92 2.51 0.27 -15.16
CA ALA A 92 2.07 -0.47 -13.99
C ALA A 92 2.83 -1.81 -13.92
N PRO A 93 4.03 -1.83 -13.31
CA PRO A 93 4.86 -3.03 -13.27
C PRO A 93 4.31 -4.07 -12.28
N HIS A 94 3.38 -3.70 -11.39
CA HIS A 94 2.90 -4.53 -10.28
C HIS A 94 1.36 -4.70 -10.29
N GLY A 95 0.80 -5.10 -11.42
CA GLY A 95 -0.63 -5.36 -11.61
C GLY A 95 -1.15 -6.67 -11.00
N GLY A 96 -2.44 -6.91 -11.21
CA GLY A 96 -3.13 -8.13 -10.86
C GLY A 96 -3.25 -8.31 -9.35
N SER A 97 -2.68 -9.39 -8.83
CA SER A 97 -2.64 -9.68 -7.39
C SER A 97 -1.37 -9.21 -6.68
N ILE A 98 -0.45 -8.51 -7.37
CA ILE A 98 0.75 -7.90 -6.75
C ILE A 98 0.32 -6.67 -5.94
N GLU A 99 -0.10 -5.59 -6.61
CA GLU A 99 -0.60 -4.36 -5.99
C GLU A 99 -2.04 -4.07 -6.46
N GLY A 100 -2.98 -4.94 -6.08
CA GLY A 100 -4.34 -4.94 -6.63
C GLY A 100 -5.02 -3.57 -6.75
N GLY A 101 -5.66 -3.29 -7.89
CA GLY A 101 -6.21 -1.98 -8.25
C GLY A 101 -5.40 -1.25 -9.33
N THR A 102 -4.08 -1.48 -9.40
CA THR A 102 -3.21 -0.85 -10.41
C THR A 102 -3.52 -1.33 -11.83
N SER A 103 -3.86 -2.61 -12.02
CA SER A 103 -4.32 -3.15 -13.31
C SER A 103 -5.53 -2.39 -13.86
N GLU A 104 -6.55 -2.23 -13.04
CA GLU A 104 -7.82 -1.63 -13.45
C GLU A 104 -7.61 -0.15 -13.79
N LEU A 105 -6.81 0.57 -12.98
CA LEU A 105 -6.41 1.95 -13.26
C LEU A 105 -5.63 2.07 -14.59
N ALA A 106 -4.64 1.20 -14.80
CA ALA A 106 -3.85 1.20 -16.03
C ALA A 106 -4.70 0.89 -17.27
N ARG A 107 -5.64 -0.05 -17.17
CA ARG A 107 -6.57 -0.40 -18.24
C ARG A 107 -7.53 0.75 -18.58
N GLU A 108 -8.08 1.43 -17.57
CA GLU A 108 -8.93 2.61 -17.80
C GLU A 108 -8.17 3.72 -18.52
N LEU A 109 -6.94 4.02 -18.09
CA LEU A 109 -6.10 5.03 -18.72
C LEU A 109 -5.61 4.62 -20.12
N SER A 110 -5.52 3.32 -20.41
CA SER A 110 -5.10 2.80 -21.72
C SER A 110 -6.07 3.12 -22.86
N ASN A 111 -7.27 3.61 -22.53
CA ASN A 111 -8.22 4.12 -23.52
C ASN A 111 -7.67 5.36 -24.25
N ASP A 112 -6.85 6.18 -23.57
CA ASP A 112 -6.34 7.45 -24.11
C ASP A 112 -4.80 7.48 -24.19
N TYR A 113 -4.10 6.72 -23.33
CA TYR A 113 -2.64 6.77 -23.22
C TYR A 113 -1.98 5.45 -23.62
N SER A 114 -0.73 5.54 -24.07
CA SER A 114 0.13 4.38 -24.17
C SER A 114 0.31 3.79 -22.77
N THR A 115 0.23 2.48 -22.66
CA THR A 115 0.22 1.79 -21.36
C THR A 115 1.05 0.52 -21.43
N TYR A 116 1.81 0.27 -20.37
CA TYR A 116 2.38 -1.03 -20.04
C TYR A 116 1.82 -1.51 -18.71
N LEU A 117 1.49 -2.80 -18.64
CA LEU A 117 0.98 -3.46 -17.45
C LEU A 117 1.53 -4.88 -17.36
N PHE A 118 2.20 -5.22 -16.26
CA PHE A 118 2.54 -6.58 -15.86
C PHE A 118 1.63 -7.02 -14.73
N GLU A 119 1.03 -8.20 -14.81
CA GLU A 119 0.03 -8.66 -13.84
C GLU A 119 0.40 -10.02 -13.28
N SER A 120 0.32 -10.19 -11.96
CA SER A 120 0.20 -11.55 -11.40
C SER A 120 -1.25 -12.01 -11.45
N LEU A 121 -1.45 -13.22 -11.95
CA LEU A 121 -2.74 -13.92 -11.98
C LEU A 121 -2.85 -14.95 -10.84
N LYS A 122 -1.83 -15.04 -9.97
CA LYS A 122 -1.77 -16.00 -8.86
C LYS A 122 -2.73 -15.62 -7.74
N THR A 123 -3.46 -16.61 -7.23
CA THR A 123 -4.19 -16.51 -5.96
C THR A 123 -4.09 -17.85 -5.21
N PRO A 124 -3.51 -17.90 -3.99
CA PRO A 124 -2.83 -16.82 -3.26
C PRO A 124 -1.43 -16.49 -3.84
N ASN A 125 -0.67 -15.65 -3.14
CA ASN A 125 0.76 -15.38 -3.39
C ASN A 125 1.09 -14.60 -4.67
N GLY A 126 0.22 -13.67 -5.06
CA GLY A 126 0.49 -12.74 -6.17
C GLY A 126 1.79 -11.97 -6.03
N PHE A 127 2.12 -11.58 -4.80
CA PHE A 127 3.31 -10.78 -4.48
C PHE A 127 4.64 -11.50 -4.73
N ASP A 128 4.65 -12.83 -4.90
CA ASP A 128 5.86 -13.57 -5.27
C ASP A 128 6.40 -13.12 -6.64
N LEU A 129 5.55 -12.53 -7.49
CA LEU A 129 5.93 -11.99 -8.80
C LEU A 129 6.38 -10.53 -8.75
N HIS A 130 6.45 -9.91 -7.57
CA HIS A 130 6.97 -8.56 -7.43
C HIS A 130 8.47 -8.54 -7.76
N ILE A 131 8.86 -7.63 -8.65
CA ILE A 131 10.25 -7.28 -8.93
C ILE A 131 10.33 -5.77 -8.79
N THR A 132 11.09 -5.27 -7.81
CA THR A 132 11.25 -3.84 -7.54
C THR A 132 11.59 -3.06 -8.80
N SER A 133 11.10 -1.83 -8.92
CA SER A 133 11.26 -1.00 -10.13
C SER A 133 12.72 -0.78 -10.53
N THR A 134 13.69 -0.88 -9.62
CA THR A 134 15.14 -0.79 -9.94
C THR A 134 15.72 -2.05 -10.58
N HIS A 135 15.01 -3.17 -10.50
CA HIS A 135 15.38 -4.46 -11.08
C HIS A 135 14.41 -4.93 -12.17
N PHE A 136 13.25 -4.27 -12.32
CA PHE A 136 12.28 -4.59 -13.36
C PHE A 136 12.86 -4.30 -14.75
N ASP A 137 13.01 -5.35 -15.56
CA ASP A 137 13.70 -5.32 -16.86
C ASP A 137 12.98 -6.15 -17.93
N GLU A 138 11.66 -6.33 -17.80
CA GLU A 138 10.87 -7.02 -18.82
C GLU A 138 11.03 -6.31 -20.19
N PRO A 139 11.36 -7.05 -21.28
CA PRO A 139 11.75 -6.45 -22.55
C PRO A 139 10.72 -5.51 -23.19
N THR A 140 9.43 -5.81 -23.07
CA THR A 140 8.35 -4.98 -23.63
C THR A 140 8.24 -3.66 -22.88
N ALA A 141 8.34 -3.68 -21.55
CA ALA A 141 8.39 -2.49 -20.71
C ALA A 141 9.56 -1.58 -21.09
N LEU A 142 10.76 -2.15 -21.20
CA LEU A 142 11.96 -1.41 -21.61
C LEU A 142 11.81 -0.80 -23.01
N GLY A 143 11.26 -1.57 -23.95
CA GLY A 143 11.02 -1.13 -25.33
C GLY A 143 9.99 0.00 -25.43
N LEU A 144 8.98 0.03 -24.55
CA LEU A 144 8.03 1.15 -24.48
C LEU A 144 8.66 2.35 -23.79
N VAL A 145 9.18 2.18 -22.58
CA VAL A 145 9.74 3.27 -21.76
C VAL A 145 10.76 4.08 -22.53
N THR A 146 11.71 3.43 -23.20
CA THR A 146 12.80 4.10 -23.94
C THR A 146 12.33 4.92 -25.15
N ARG A 147 11.09 4.73 -25.61
CA ARG A 147 10.49 5.47 -26.74
C ARG A 147 9.53 6.58 -26.32
N HIS A 148 9.16 6.64 -25.04
CA HIS A 148 8.23 7.65 -24.54
C HIS A 148 8.96 8.81 -23.88
N GLN A 149 8.40 10.01 -24.00
CA GLN A 149 9.02 11.22 -23.46
C GLN A 149 9.04 11.19 -21.93
N ARG A 150 7.94 10.75 -21.31
CA ARG A 150 7.74 10.76 -19.85
C ARG A 150 7.02 9.50 -19.40
N VAL A 151 7.14 9.17 -18.13
CA VAL A 151 6.43 8.02 -17.51
C VAL A 151 5.65 8.46 -16.28
N ILE A 152 4.43 7.95 -16.13
CA ILE A 152 3.70 7.95 -14.87
C ILE A 152 3.56 6.49 -14.41
N SER A 153 4.21 6.13 -13.31
CA SER A 153 4.21 4.77 -12.76
C SER A 153 3.19 4.63 -11.63
N LEU A 154 2.28 3.65 -11.75
CA LEU A 154 1.23 3.33 -10.79
C LEU A 154 1.68 2.18 -9.89
N HIS A 155 1.64 2.43 -8.58
CA HIS A 155 2.03 1.49 -7.55
C HIS A 155 1.01 1.45 -6.41
N GLY A 156 1.13 0.44 -5.57
CA GLY A 156 0.36 0.31 -4.34
C GLY A 156 1.23 -0.07 -3.14
N TYR A 157 0.95 0.56 -2.00
CA TYR A 157 1.61 0.23 -0.74
C TYR A 157 0.61 -0.17 0.34
N SER A 158 1.10 -0.90 1.34
CA SER A 158 0.28 -1.35 2.47
C SER A 158 0.07 -0.26 3.50
N ASP A 159 -1.14 0.31 3.53
CA ASP A 159 -1.65 1.18 4.57
C ASP A 159 -3.19 1.19 4.50
N SER A 160 -3.86 1.27 5.65
CA SER A 160 -5.32 1.37 5.75
C SER A 160 -5.85 2.79 5.53
N ALA A 161 -5.04 3.83 5.77
CA ALA A 161 -5.45 5.20 5.51
C ALA A 161 -5.57 5.44 3.99
N GLU A 162 -6.57 6.18 3.53
CA GLU A 162 -6.64 6.60 2.12
C GLU A 162 -5.63 7.72 1.86
N HIS A 163 -4.56 7.41 1.14
CA HIS A 163 -3.47 8.35 0.90
C HIS A 163 -2.70 8.02 -0.39
N ILE A 164 -2.12 9.07 -0.99
CA ILE A 164 -1.31 9.02 -2.21
C ILE A 164 0.05 9.63 -1.90
N ILE A 165 1.10 8.88 -2.16
CA ILE A 165 2.47 9.40 -2.09
C ILE A 165 2.95 9.59 -3.53
N VAL A 166 3.27 10.82 -3.89
CA VAL A 166 3.79 11.17 -5.22
C VAL A 166 5.29 11.40 -5.10
N GLY A 167 6.07 10.70 -5.93
CA GLY A 167 7.50 10.89 -6.10
C GLY A 167 7.87 10.93 -7.58
N GLY A 168 9.08 10.48 -7.90
CA GLY A 168 9.65 10.48 -9.24
C GLY A 168 10.69 11.58 -9.43
N THR A 169 11.16 11.70 -10.66
CA THR A 169 12.22 12.64 -11.05
C THR A 169 11.70 13.99 -11.54
N ASP A 170 10.37 14.18 -11.61
CA ASP A 170 9.72 15.45 -11.93
C ASP A 170 9.01 16.08 -10.71
N PRO A 171 9.73 16.72 -9.77
CA PRO A 171 9.09 17.33 -8.60
C PRO A 171 8.20 18.52 -8.96
N ILE A 172 8.43 19.17 -10.12
CA ILE A 172 7.64 20.33 -10.56
C ILE A 172 6.23 19.87 -10.93
N ARG A 173 6.11 18.88 -11.83
CA ARG A 173 4.80 18.32 -12.19
C ARG A 173 4.21 17.48 -11.06
N GLY A 174 5.05 16.85 -10.23
CA GLY A 174 4.62 16.14 -9.03
C GLY A 174 3.88 17.06 -8.06
N LYS A 175 4.40 18.28 -7.83
CA LYS A 175 3.72 19.28 -6.99
C LYS A 175 2.36 19.71 -7.57
N VAL A 176 2.28 19.93 -8.88
CA VAL A 176 1.03 20.28 -9.57
C VAL A 176 -0.01 19.18 -9.42
N LEU A 177 0.40 17.91 -9.56
CA LEU A 177 -0.48 16.76 -9.37
C LEU A 177 -0.99 16.66 -7.92
N VAL A 178 -0.09 16.80 -6.94
CA VAL A 178 -0.45 16.77 -5.51
C VAL A 178 -1.45 17.87 -5.16
N ASP A 179 -1.23 19.10 -5.64
CA ASP A 179 -2.16 20.21 -5.39
C ASP A 179 -3.54 19.93 -5.99
N ARG A 180 -3.59 19.37 -7.20
CA ARG A 180 -4.85 18.98 -7.85
C ARG A 180 -5.57 17.88 -7.09
N LEU A 181 -4.85 16.84 -6.66
CA LEU A 181 -5.40 15.74 -5.87
C LEU A 181 -5.99 16.25 -4.55
N ASN A 182 -5.24 17.08 -3.82
CA ASN A 182 -5.69 17.69 -2.56
C ASN A 182 -6.88 18.63 -2.76
N ALA A 183 -6.89 19.47 -3.79
CA ALA A 183 -8.03 20.32 -4.12
C ALA A 183 -9.29 19.53 -4.46
N ALA A 184 -9.13 18.33 -5.03
CA ALA A 184 -10.23 17.40 -5.28
C ALA A 184 -10.61 16.55 -4.06
N GLY A 185 -9.95 16.70 -2.91
CA GLY A 185 -10.26 15.99 -1.67
C GLY A 185 -9.61 14.61 -1.51
N PHE A 186 -8.63 14.25 -2.34
CA PHE A 186 -7.73 13.14 -2.03
C PHE A 186 -6.67 13.61 -1.03
N SER A 187 -6.24 12.74 -0.12
CA SER A 187 -5.06 13.00 0.70
C SER A 187 -3.81 12.65 -0.11
N ALA A 188 -2.98 13.64 -0.44
CA ALA A 188 -1.77 13.41 -1.23
C ALA A 188 -0.58 14.24 -0.72
N GLU A 189 0.62 13.67 -0.79
CA GLU A 189 1.88 14.36 -0.50
C GLU A 189 2.92 14.16 -1.60
N LEU A 190 3.84 15.14 -1.74
CA LEU A 190 5.02 15.03 -2.60
C LEU A 190 6.22 14.64 -1.72
N VAL A 191 6.92 13.59 -2.11
CA VAL A 191 8.15 13.14 -1.46
C VAL A 191 9.36 13.31 -2.38
N GLY A 192 10.53 13.53 -1.77
CA GLY A 192 11.80 13.68 -2.48
C GLY A 192 12.83 12.63 -2.10
N GLU A 193 14.08 12.86 -2.51
CA GLU A 193 15.22 11.99 -2.21
C GLU A 193 15.32 11.64 -0.71
N GLY A 194 15.67 10.38 -0.42
CA GLY A 194 15.72 9.84 0.94
C GLY A 194 14.41 9.25 1.45
N HIS A 195 13.27 9.52 0.80
CA HIS A 195 12.03 8.81 1.09
C HIS A 195 12.00 7.43 0.42
N ARG A 196 11.43 6.41 1.08
CA ARG A 196 11.37 5.03 0.55
C ARG A 196 10.60 4.90 -0.78
N PHE A 197 9.72 5.87 -1.05
CA PHE A 197 8.91 5.97 -2.26
C PHE A 197 9.29 7.15 -3.16
N ALA A 198 10.52 7.64 -3.04
CA ALA A 198 10.98 8.76 -3.84
C ALA A 198 11.01 8.47 -5.35
N GLY A 199 11.17 7.21 -5.75
CA GLY A 199 11.22 6.83 -7.17
C GLY A 199 12.40 7.41 -7.96
N ALA A 200 13.36 8.08 -7.31
CA ALA A 200 14.36 8.92 -7.98
C ALA A 200 15.61 8.18 -8.50
N SER A 201 15.73 6.87 -8.28
CA SER A 201 16.90 6.09 -8.73
C SER A 201 16.98 6.04 -10.26
N ALA A 202 18.16 6.30 -10.85
CA ALA A 202 18.37 6.13 -12.29
C ALA A 202 18.18 4.68 -12.78
N ALA A 203 18.28 3.70 -11.87
CA ALA A 203 18.00 2.30 -12.19
C ALA A 203 16.50 1.98 -12.27
N ASN A 204 15.63 2.83 -11.68
CA ASN A 204 14.18 2.66 -11.72
C ASN A 204 13.71 2.68 -13.18
N ILE A 205 12.99 1.64 -13.61
CA ILE A 205 12.48 1.53 -14.98
C ILE A 205 11.72 2.78 -15.43
N ALA A 206 10.93 3.43 -14.56
CA ALA A 206 10.19 4.63 -14.93
C ALA A 206 11.10 5.79 -15.39
N ASN A 207 12.34 5.84 -14.91
CA ASN A 207 13.32 6.90 -15.22
C ASN A 207 14.16 6.59 -16.47
N LYS A 208 13.93 5.45 -17.14
CA LYS A 208 14.63 5.08 -18.38
C LYS A 208 13.95 5.64 -19.63
N CYS A 209 12.96 6.51 -19.46
CA CYS A 209 12.29 7.22 -20.56
C CYS A 209 13.22 8.27 -21.20
N VAL A 210 12.86 8.77 -22.38
CA VAL A 210 13.73 9.62 -23.23
C VAL A 210 14.36 10.78 -22.46
N THR A 211 13.57 11.37 -21.56
CA THR A 211 13.98 12.55 -20.81
C THR A 211 14.47 12.25 -19.39
N GLY A 212 14.25 11.02 -18.90
CA GLY A 212 14.46 10.63 -17.52
C GLY A 212 13.51 11.24 -16.49
N GLU A 213 12.53 12.08 -16.86
CA GLU A 213 11.53 12.60 -15.90
C GLU A 213 10.30 11.70 -15.82
N SER A 214 9.98 11.29 -14.60
CA SER A 214 8.84 10.44 -14.26
C SER A 214 8.07 10.98 -13.05
N LEU A 215 6.83 10.51 -12.92
CA LEU A 215 6.06 10.57 -11.68
C LEU A 215 5.79 9.15 -11.18
N GLN A 216 6.01 8.92 -9.89
CA GLN A 216 5.65 7.68 -9.20
C GLN A 216 4.45 7.95 -8.30
N LEU A 217 3.37 7.20 -8.46
CA LEU A 217 2.16 7.30 -7.64
C LEU A 217 2.01 6.03 -6.83
N GLU A 218 2.24 6.12 -5.52
CA GLU A 218 2.00 5.05 -4.56
C GLU A 218 0.62 5.21 -3.93
N LEU A 219 -0.28 4.27 -4.20
CA LEU A 219 -1.67 4.30 -3.71
C LEU A 219 -1.84 3.35 -2.53
N SER A 220 -2.29 3.86 -1.39
CA SER A 220 -2.47 3.01 -0.21
C SER A 220 -3.51 1.91 -0.44
N THR A 221 -3.41 0.80 0.29
CA THR A 221 -4.44 -0.26 0.27
C THR A 221 -5.82 0.30 0.63
N GLY A 222 -5.90 1.25 1.56
CA GLY A 222 -7.15 1.94 1.91
C GLY A 222 -7.78 2.62 0.70
N LEU A 223 -7.02 3.43 -0.02
CA LEU A 223 -7.49 4.16 -1.20
C LEU A 223 -7.84 3.20 -2.34
N ARG A 224 -6.97 2.23 -2.64
CA ARG A 224 -7.25 1.24 -3.70
C ARG A 224 -8.52 0.45 -3.39
N LYS A 225 -8.81 0.12 -2.13
CA LYS A 225 -10.07 -0.53 -1.76
C LYS A 225 -11.29 0.38 -1.94
N SER A 226 -11.19 1.69 -1.65
CA SER A 226 -12.32 2.61 -1.81
C SER A 226 -12.73 2.83 -3.28
N MET A 227 -11.83 2.48 -4.21
CA MET A 227 -12.07 2.50 -5.66
C MET A 227 -12.92 1.33 -6.20
N PHE A 228 -13.19 0.28 -5.41
CA PHE A 228 -13.94 -0.90 -5.90
C PHE A 228 -15.00 -1.38 -4.89
N GLY A 229 -16.12 -1.87 -5.40
CA GLY A 229 -17.15 -2.54 -4.59
C GLY A 229 -16.68 -3.91 -4.08
N THR A 230 -15.86 -4.62 -4.87
CA THR A 230 -15.22 -5.88 -4.45
C THR A 230 -13.71 -5.83 -4.72
N PHE A 231 -12.90 -6.07 -3.68
CA PHE A 231 -11.44 -5.97 -3.78
C PHE A 231 -10.74 -7.33 -3.81
N SER A 232 -10.93 -8.07 -4.90
CA SER A 232 -10.24 -9.32 -5.22
C SER A 232 -9.81 -9.34 -6.68
N LEU A 233 -8.87 -10.21 -7.06
CA LEU A 233 -8.40 -10.31 -8.46
C LEU A 233 -9.57 -10.48 -9.44
N ALA A 234 -10.53 -11.36 -9.13
CA ALA A 234 -11.70 -11.61 -9.98
C ALA A 234 -12.85 -10.60 -9.80
N GLY A 235 -12.83 -9.80 -8.73
CA GLY A 235 -13.97 -8.97 -8.31
C GLY A 235 -13.83 -7.47 -8.55
N ARG A 236 -12.62 -6.96 -8.79
CA ARG A 236 -12.42 -5.52 -8.99
C ARG A 236 -13.05 -5.03 -10.30
N ALA A 237 -12.75 -5.70 -11.41
CA ALA A 237 -13.29 -5.36 -12.72
C ALA A 237 -14.82 -5.37 -12.72
N GLY A 238 -15.44 -4.27 -13.15
CA GLY A 238 -16.89 -4.10 -13.18
C GLY A 238 -17.51 -3.69 -11.84
N THR A 239 -16.70 -3.43 -10.80
CA THR A 239 -17.17 -2.87 -9.52
C THR A 239 -16.51 -1.53 -9.19
N GLU A 240 -15.96 -0.84 -10.17
CA GLU A 240 -15.33 0.47 -10.03
C GLU A 240 -16.31 1.49 -9.42
N THR A 241 -15.86 2.25 -8.42
CA THR A 241 -16.67 3.25 -7.72
C THR A 241 -16.50 4.64 -8.33
N ALA A 242 -17.26 5.62 -7.85
CA ALA A 242 -17.05 7.02 -8.21
C ALA A 242 -15.63 7.52 -7.87
N THR A 243 -15.00 6.98 -6.82
CA THR A 243 -13.61 7.34 -6.45
C THR A 243 -12.62 6.91 -7.52
N PHE A 244 -12.82 5.73 -8.13
CA PHE A 244 -12.00 5.25 -9.24
C PHE A 244 -12.03 6.23 -10.43
N TYR A 245 -13.23 6.53 -10.93
CA TYR A 245 -13.40 7.41 -12.09
C TYR A 245 -12.98 8.86 -11.79
N LYS A 246 -13.16 9.32 -10.55
CA LYS A 246 -12.67 10.64 -10.13
C LYS A 246 -11.15 10.69 -10.19
N PHE A 247 -10.46 9.66 -9.71
CA PHE A 247 -9.00 9.60 -9.74
C PHE A 247 -8.47 9.52 -11.18
N THR A 248 -8.98 8.61 -12.00
CA THR A 248 -8.53 8.47 -13.41
C THR A 248 -8.83 9.73 -14.21
N GLY A 249 -10.00 10.34 -14.03
CA GLY A 249 -10.36 11.60 -14.67
C GLY A 249 -9.43 12.77 -14.28
N LEU A 250 -9.05 12.88 -13.00
CA LEU A 250 -8.08 13.89 -12.56
C LEU A 250 -6.70 13.67 -13.14
N LEU A 251 -6.26 12.41 -13.22
CA LEU A 251 -4.97 12.07 -13.81
C LEU A 251 -4.96 12.36 -15.31
N SER A 252 -6.03 12.03 -16.03
CA SER A 252 -6.19 12.37 -17.45
C SER A 252 -6.20 13.89 -17.67
N ALA A 253 -6.94 14.65 -16.87
CA ALA A 253 -6.94 16.12 -16.97
C ALA A 253 -5.54 16.70 -16.72
N PHE A 254 -4.86 16.20 -15.68
CA PHE A 254 -3.48 16.59 -15.39
C PHE A 254 -2.53 16.28 -16.55
N ILE A 255 -2.63 15.10 -17.16
CA ILE A 255 -1.75 14.72 -18.29
C ILE A 255 -1.99 15.67 -19.47
N ASN A 256 -3.25 15.89 -19.83
CA ASN A 256 -3.61 16.76 -20.95
C ASN A 256 -3.11 18.21 -20.74
N GLU A 257 -3.21 18.75 -19.53
CA GLU A 257 -2.77 20.10 -19.24
C GLU A 257 -1.24 20.23 -19.10
N SER A 258 -0.55 19.18 -18.61
CA SER A 258 0.87 19.26 -18.24
C SER A 258 1.83 18.78 -19.32
N TYR A 259 1.34 18.05 -20.33
CA TYR A 259 2.18 17.42 -21.35
C TYR A 259 1.73 17.67 -22.80
N ASN A 260 0.50 18.14 -23.05
CA ASN A 260 0.02 18.41 -24.43
C ASN A 260 0.18 19.87 -24.86
N VAL A 261 1.14 20.61 -24.31
CA VAL A 261 1.43 22.00 -24.70
C VAL A 261 2.35 22.01 -25.93
N GLY A 262 1.79 21.75 -27.11
CA GLY A 262 2.54 21.80 -28.37
C GLY A 262 1.81 21.38 -29.66
N GLY A 263 0.50 21.16 -29.63
CA GLY A 263 -0.28 20.68 -30.78
C GLY A 263 -0.94 21.76 -31.66
N ASN A 264 -0.52 23.02 -31.56
CA ASN A 264 -0.96 24.08 -32.46
C ASN A 264 0.29 24.72 -33.11
N GLU A 265 0.86 24.02 -34.09
CA GLU A 265 1.58 24.68 -35.19
C GLU A 265 0.58 25.03 -36.31
#